data_AF-A0A0D0EAQ2-F1
#
_entry.id   AF-A0A0D0EAQ2-F1
#
_cell.length_a   1.000
_cell.length_b   1.000
_cell.length_c   1.000
_cell.angle_alpha   90.00
_cell.angle_beta   90.00
_cell.angle_gamma   90.00
#
_symmetry.space_group_name_H-M   'P 1'
#
loop_
_entity.id
_entity.type
_entity.pdbx_description
1 polymer ?
#
loop_
_entity_poly.entity_id
_entity_poly.type
_entity_poly.pdbx_seq_one_letter_code
_entity_poly.pdbx_strand_id
1 'polypeptide(L)' 'FSILLSLCVDGIIALNIFEGSVNKNKLILFLHDQLAPKLTPFLGPCSIVIMDICAIHHDDKVHEII' A
#
# COMPACT_ATOMS: atom_id res chain seq x y z
N PHE A 1 15.33 -4.09 -10.20
CA PHE A 1 14.53 -3.14 -9.40
C PHE A 1 13.10 -3.64 -9.30
N SER A 2 12.44 -3.34 -8.18
CA SER A 2 11.01 -3.58 -7.95
C SER A 2 10.32 -2.26 -7.60
N ILE A 3 9.01 -2.21 -7.81
CA ILE A 3 8.19 -1.02 -7.59
C ILE A 3 7.01 -1.40 -6.68
N LEU A 4 6.78 -0.62 -5.62
CA LEU A 4 5.50 -0.56 -4.91
C LEU A 4 4.81 0.75 -5.27
N LEU A 5 3.58 0.65 -5.73
CA LEU A 5 2.82 1.76 -6.32
C LEU A 5 1.38 1.71 -5.82
N SER A 6 0.85 2.87 -5.45
CA SER A 6 -0.58 3.07 -5.23
C SER A 6 -1.12 4.15 -6.16
N LEU A 7 -2.25 3.83 -6.79
CA LEU A 7 -2.95 4.68 -7.74
C LEU A 7 -4.33 5.03 -7.19
N CYS A 8 -4.80 6.25 -7.46
CA CYS A 8 -6.19 6.63 -7.34
C CYS A 8 -6.69 7.18 -8.68
N VAL A 9 -7.96 7.61 -8.73
CA VAL A 9 -8.57 8.20 -9.94
C VAL A 9 -7.84 9.46 -10.42
N ASP A 10 -7.16 10.18 -9.52
CA ASP A 10 -6.40 11.39 -9.82
C ASP A 10 -4.91 11.13 -10.11
N GLY A 11 -4.48 9.86 -10.10
CA GLY A 11 -3.12 9.45 -10.48
C GLY A 11 -2.33 8.75 -9.37
N ILE A 12 -1.02 8.92 -9.37
CA ILE A 12 -0.09 8.24 -8.46
C ILE A 12 -0.09 8.94 -7.10
N ILE A 13 -0.38 8.19 -6.02
CA ILE A 13 -0.41 8.73 -4.65
C ILE A 13 0.75 8.24 -3.78
N ALA A 14 1.34 7.09 -4.08
CA ALA A 14 2.52 6.59 -3.39
C ALA A 14 3.39 5.76 -4.34
N LEU A 15 4.71 5.95 -4.28
CA LEU A 15 5.67 5.25 -5.13
C LEU A 15 6.94 4.96 -4.32
N ASN A 16 7.42 3.72 -4.38
CA ASN A 16 8.71 3.33 -3.85
C ASN A 16 9.42 2.40 -4.85
N ILE A 17 10.64 2.77 -5.26
CA ILE A 17 11.48 2.00 -6.18
C ILE A 17 12.72 1.55 -5.43
N PHE A 18 13.00 0.25 -5.44
CA PHE A 18 14.12 -0.32 -4.70
C PHE A 18 14.73 -1.54 -5.41
N GLU A 19 15.93 -1.91 -5.00
CA GLU A 19 16.60 -3.13 -5.48
C GLU A 19 16.12 -4.39 -4.75
N GLY A 20 16.16 -5.52 -5.46
CA GLY A 20 15.68 -6.81 -4.98
C GLY A 20 14.15 -6.98 -5.02
N SER A 21 13.65 -8.06 -4.42
CA SER A 21 12.23 -8.41 -4.40
C SER A 21 11.43 -7.67 -3.34
N VAL A 22 10.12 -7.61 -3.54
CA VAL A 22 9.14 -7.23 -2.52
C VAL A 22 9.10 -8.32 -1.46
N ASN A 23 9.09 -7.92 -0.19
CA ASN A 23 8.85 -8.81 0.93
C ASN A 23 7.87 -8.15 1.89
N LYS A 24 7.37 -8.92 2.85
CA LYS A 24 6.42 -8.48 3.87
C LYS A 24 6.85 -7.17 4.56
N ASN A 25 8.09 -7.07 5.02
CA ASN A 25 8.55 -5.88 5.74
C ASN A 25 8.56 -4.62 4.87
N LYS A 26 9.00 -4.75 3.61
CA LYS A 26 8.98 -3.63 2.64
C LYS A 26 7.56 -3.18 2.33
N LEU A 27 6.63 -4.13 2.21
CA LEU A 27 5.22 -3.81 2.01
C LEU A 27 4.63 -3.08 3.22
N ILE A 28 4.84 -3.60 4.43
CA ILE A 28 4.32 -2.98 5.66
C ILE A 28 4.83 -1.54 5.82
N LEU A 29 6.14 -1.31 5.61
CA LEU A 29 6.70 0.04 5.64
C LEU A 29 6.10 0.93 4.57
N PHE A 30 5.89 0.43 3.36
CA PHE A 30 5.23 1.18 2.30
C PHE A 30 3.77 1.54 2.68
N LEU A 31 3.01 0.60 3.21
CA LEU A 31 1.63 0.84 3.64
C LEU A 31 1.58 1.87 4.77
N HIS A 32 2.37 1.69 5.82
CA HIS A 32 2.38 2.57 6.98
C HIS A 32 2.91 3.97 6.66
N ASP A 33 4.07 4.08 6.00
CA ASP A 33 4.78 5.35 5.85
C ASP A 33 4.31 6.13 4.62
N GLN A 34 3.86 5.43 3.57
CA GLN A 34 3.52 6.06 2.29
C GLN A 34 2.03 6.08 2.03
N LEU A 35 1.31 4.96 2.17
CA LEU A 35 -0.09 4.87 1.76
C LEU A 35 -1.07 5.38 2.82
N ALA A 36 -1.00 4.85 4.04
CA ALA A 36 -1.96 5.12 5.12
C ALA A 36 -2.18 6.61 5.41
N PRO A 37 -1.14 7.49 5.42
CA PRO A 37 -1.34 8.92 5.65
C PRO A 37 -2.15 9.63 4.55
N LYS A 38 -2.38 8.98 3.41
CA LYS A 38 -3.12 9.51 2.25
C LYS A 38 -4.52 8.92 2.13
N LEU A 39 -4.86 7.93 2.96
CA LEU A 39 -6.20 7.36 3.02
C LEU A 39 -7.10 8.27 3.85
N THR A 40 -8.40 8.21 3.56
CA THR A 40 -9.42 8.89 4.38
C THR A 40 -10.43 7.87 4.88
N PRO A 41 -11.21 8.21 5.92
CA PRO A 41 -12.32 7.35 6.35
C PRO A 41 -13.31 7.06 5.22
N PHE A 42 -14.03 5.94 5.33
CA PHE A 42 -15.04 5.51 4.35
C PHE A 42 -16.01 6.66 3.97
N LEU A 43 -16.34 6.74 2.67
CA LEU A 43 -17.03 7.85 1.97
C LEU A 43 -16.15 9.06 1.61
N GLY A 44 -14.91 9.12 2.08
CA GLY A 44 -13.93 10.12 1.66
C GLY A 44 -13.13 9.70 0.40
N PRO A 45 -12.35 10.63 -0.18
CA PRO A 45 -11.46 10.32 -1.31
C PRO A 45 -10.35 9.36 -0.88
N CYS A 46 -9.99 8.41 -1.75
CA CYS A 46 -8.99 7.37 -1.42
C CYS A 46 -9.33 6.56 -0.16
N SER A 47 -10.61 6.30 0.11
CA SER A 47 -11.05 5.59 1.32
C SER A 47 -11.16 4.06 1.19
N ILE A 48 -10.93 3.54 -0.01
CA ILE A 48 -11.00 2.10 -0.30
C ILE A 48 -9.66 1.69 -0.91
N VAL A 49 -9.01 0.72 -0.28
CA VAL A 49 -7.79 0.10 -0.80
C VAL A 49 -8.13 -1.23 -1.45
N ILE A 50 -7.63 -1.43 -2.66
CA ILE A 50 -7.77 -2.68 -3.41
C ILE A 50 -6.37 -3.23 -3.66
N MET A 51 -6.14 -4.48 -3.27
CA MET A 51 -4.89 -5.21 -3.48
C MET A 51 -5.20 -6.58 -4.09
N ASP A 52 -4.20 -7.18 -4.75
CA ASP A 52 -4.33 -8.57 -5.22
C ASP A 52 -4.26 -9.56 -4.04
N ILE A 53 -4.56 -10.83 -4.29
CA ILE A 53 -4.59 -11.90 -3.27
C ILE A 53 -3.20 -12.53 -3.13
N CYS A 54 -2.17 -11.70 -2.97
CA CYS A 54 -0.82 -12.17 -2.71
C CYS A 54 -0.68 -12.64 -1.26
N ALA A 55 0.05 -13.72 -1.01
CA ALA A 55 0.18 -14.31 0.33
C ALA A 55 0.69 -13.30 1.39
N ILE A 56 1.56 -12.36 0.99
CA ILE A 56 2.08 -11.33 1.91
C ILE A 56 1.07 -10.23 2.26
N HIS A 57 -0.08 -10.17 1.57
CA HIS A 57 -1.16 -9.21 1.86
C HIS A 57 -2.08 -9.69 2.98
N HIS A 58 -2.10 -11.00 3.26
CA HIS A 58 -2.87 -11.62 4.34
C HIS A 58 -2.18 -11.55 5.72
N ASP A 59 -1.18 -10.68 5.86
CA ASP A 59 -0.49 -10.52 7.12
C ASP A 59 -1.31 -9.68 8.10
N ASP A 60 -1.36 -10.07 9.37
CA ASP A 60 -2.14 -9.34 10.38
C ASP A 60 -1.75 -7.86 10.46
N LYS A 61 -0.47 -7.53 10.27
CA LYS A 61 -0.01 -6.13 10.26
C LYS A 61 -0.52 -5.34 9.06
N VAL A 62 -0.78 -5.99 7.93
CA VAL A 62 -1.39 -5.33 6.77
C VAL A 62 -2.84 -4.97 7.08
N HIS A 63 -3.56 -5.88 7.74
CA HIS A 63 -4.94 -5.65 8.18
C HIS A 63 -5.07 -4.59 9.28
N GLU A 64 -4.05 -4.40 10.11
CA GLU A 64 -4.04 -3.34 11.13
C GLU A 64 -3.84 -1.94 10.53
N ILE A 65 -3.22 -1.83 9.35
CA ILE A 65 -2.90 -0.54 8.72
C ILE A 65 -4.03 -0.06 7.79
N ILE A 66 -4.73 -0.98 7.13
CA ILE A 66 -5.63 -0.71 6.00
C ILE A 66 -7.06 -1.12 6.29
#